data_AF-A0A2U3H9J9-F1
#
_entry.id   AF-A0A2U3H9J9-F1
#
_cell.length_a   1.000
_cell.length_b   1.000
_cell.length_c   1.000
_cell.angle_alpha   90.00
_cell.angle_beta   90.00
_cell.angle_gamma   90.00
#
_symmetry.space_group_name_H-M   'P 1'
#
loop_
_entity.id
_entity.type
_entity.pdbx_description
1 polymer ?
#
loop_
_entity_poly.entity_id
_entity_poly.type
_entity_poly.pdbx_seq_one_letter_code
_entity_poly.pdbx_strand_id
1 'polypeptide(L)'
;MLPLPQVIGLSDTQRRGAGCVWCDTPLTTETARDLGERPTSDGTRIWPRGCTPCVCAEARRVVRLHPRTCRICDAGKQCDDRDALRALALEDRREGRP
;
A
#
# COMPACT_ATOMS: atom_id res chain seq x y z
N MET A 1 -5.38 0.18 -6.04
CA MET A 1 -4.18 -0.60 -5.63
C MET A 1 -3.02 0.35 -5.37
N LEU A 2 -2.20 0.09 -4.35
CA LEU A 2 -1.02 0.91 -4.03
C LEU A 2 0.20 0.44 -4.84
N PRO A 3 1.04 1.37 -5.34
CA PRO A 3 2.29 1.02 -5.98
C PRO A 3 3.25 0.43 -4.94
N LEU A 4 3.93 -0.64 -5.33
CA LEU A 4 4.93 -1.29 -4.50
C LEU A 4 6.33 -0.89 -4.94
N PRO A 5 7.30 -0.90 -4.03
CA PRO A 5 8.71 -0.79 -4.40
C PRO A 5 9.11 -1.97 -5.29
N GLN A 6 10.18 -1.75 -6.06
CA GLN A 6 10.70 -2.76 -6.98
C GLN A 6 11.08 -4.03 -6.23
N VAL A 7 10.46 -5.16 -6.61
CA VAL A 7 10.60 -6.44 -5.91
C VAL A 7 12.05 -6.91 -5.83
N ILE A 8 12.86 -6.60 -6.84
CA ILE A 8 14.28 -6.97 -6.90
C ILE A 8 15.06 -6.44 -5.69
N GLY A 9 14.67 -5.28 -5.15
CA GLY A 9 15.31 -4.67 -3.98
C GLY A 9 14.77 -5.14 -2.63
N LEU A 10 13.79 -6.04 -2.60
CA LEU A 10 13.18 -6.53 -1.36
C LEU A 10 13.99 -7.64 -0.72
N SER A 11 14.14 -7.54 0.61
CA SER A 11 14.66 -8.62 1.44
C SER A 11 13.76 -9.85 1.37
N ASP A 12 14.31 -11.01 1.70
CA ASP A 12 13.56 -12.26 1.79
C ASP A 12 12.41 -12.17 2.84
N THR A 13 12.63 -11.43 3.92
CA THR A 13 11.60 -11.11 4.94
C THR A 13 10.44 -10.31 4.35
N GLN A 14 10.72 -9.31 3.50
CA GLN A 14 9.69 -8.51 2.83
C GLN A 14 8.94 -9.32 1.77
N ARG A 15 9.65 -10.14 0.99
CA ARG A 15 9.06 -10.99 -0.05
C ARG A 15 8.09 -12.01 0.54
N ARG A 16 8.40 -12.57 1.72
CA ARG A 16 7.51 -13.46 2.47
C ARG A 16 6.36 -12.75 3.19
N GLY A 17 6.34 -11.41 3.21
CA GLY A 17 5.34 -10.63 3.93
C GLY A 17 5.50 -10.66 5.45
N ALA A 18 6.67 -11.06 5.96
CA ALA A 18 7.02 -11.01 7.38
C ALA A 18 7.56 -9.63 7.81
N GLY A 19 8.00 -8.82 6.86
CA GLY A 19 8.45 -7.44 7.06
C GLY A 19 7.68 -6.48 6.16
N CYS A 20 7.55 -5.23 6.61
CA CYS A 20 6.92 -4.18 5.82
C CYS A 20 7.67 -4.00 4.50
N VAL A 21 6.94 -4.07 3.39
CA VAL A 21 7.51 -3.94 2.04
C VAL A 21 8.24 -2.59 1.82
N TRP A 22 7.96 -1.56 2.62
CA TRP A 22 8.61 -0.24 2.52
C TRP A 22 9.74 -0.01 3.53
N CYS A 23 9.56 -0.39 4.79
CA CYS A 23 10.50 -0.05 5.87
C CYS A 23 11.15 -1.26 6.55
N ASP A 24 10.84 -2.48 6.10
CA ASP A 24 11.35 -3.77 6.61
C ASP A 24 11.04 -4.05 8.10
N THR A 25 10.25 -3.20 8.77
CA THR A 25 9.81 -3.44 10.15
C THR A 25 9.07 -4.78 10.23
N PRO A 26 9.40 -5.64 11.21
CA PRO A 26 8.69 -6.90 11.40
C PRO A 26 7.19 -6.69 11.56
N LEU A 27 6.41 -7.51 10.87
CA LEU A 27 4.96 -7.47 10.92
C LEU A 27 4.43 -8.64 11.73
N THR A 28 3.39 -8.38 12.52
CA THR A 28 2.59 -9.44 13.14
C THR A 28 1.33 -9.68 12.32
N THR A 29 0.64 -10.80 12.53
CA THR A 29 -0.65 -11.06 11.89
C THR A 29 -1.70 -9.98 12.18
N GLU A 30 -1.55 -9.25 13.29
CA GLU A 30 -2.48 -8.19 13.70
C GLU A 30 -2.18 -6.84 13.01
N THR A 31 -0.89 -6.52 12.80
CA THR A 31 -0.47 -5.21 12.26
C THR A 31 -0.17 -5.23 10.76
N ALA A 32 -0.08 -6.43 10.16
CA ALA A 32 0.19 -6.59 8.76
C ALA A 32 -1.04 -6.28 7.91
N ARG A 33 -0.93 -5.28 7.03
CA ARG A 33 -1.94 -5.00 5.99
C ARG A 33 -1.57 -5.75 4.72
N ASP A 34 -2.49 -6.58 4.22
CA ASP A 34 -2.35 -7.28 2.96
C ASP A 34 -2.50 -6.30 1.78
N LEU A 35 -1.52 -6.27 0.88
CA LEU A 35 -1.50 -5.40 -0.32
C LEU A 35 -1.97 -6.12 -1.58
N GLY A 36 -2.47 -7.34 -1.40
CA GLY A 36 -2.89 -8.25 -2.43
C GLY A 36 -1.70 -8.90 -3.13
N GLU A 37 -2.03 -9.94 -3.87
CA GLU A 37 -1.06 -10.74 -4.61
C GLU A 37 -0.44 -9.97 -5.78
N ARG A 38 0.86 -10.20 -6.01
CA ARG A 38 1.62 -9.57 -7.09
C ARG A 38 2.48 -10.58 -7.83
N PRO A 39 2.44 -10.58 -9.17
CA PRO A 39 3.42 -11.33 -9.95
C PRO A 39 4.78 -10.64 -9.85
N THR A 40 5.84 -11.44 -9.77
CA THR A 40 7.22 -11.00 -9.88
C THR A 40 7.76 -11.29 -11.28
N SER A 41 8.86 -10.62 -11.65
CA SER A 41 9.48 -10.80 -12.97
C SER A 41 10.06 -12.20 -13.20
N ASP A 42 10.33 -12.94 -12.14
CA ASP A 42 10.80 -14.33 -12.18
C ASP A 42 9.65 -15.37 -12.26
N GLY A 43 8.40 -14.92 -12.38
CA GLY A 43 7.22 -15.79 -12.49
C GLY A 43 6.65 -16.25 -11.14
N THR A 44 7.27 -15.87 -10.02
CA THR A 44 6.75 -16.16 -8.67
C THR A 44 5.58 -15.23 -8.33
N ARG A 45 4.77 -15.63 -7.35
CA ARG A 45 3.74 -14.76 -6.76
C ARG A 45 4.17 -14.41 -5.34
N ILE A 46 4.06 -13.13 -5.00
CA ILE A 46 4.31 -12.64 -3.64
C ILE A 46 3.02 -12.04 -3.07
N TRP A 47 2.89 -12.11 -1.75
CA TRP A 47 1.82 -11.48 -0.97
C TRP A 47 2.42 -10.41 -0.07
N PRO A 48 2.82 -9.26 -0.66
CA PRO A 48 3.48 -8.20 0.07
C PRO A 48 2.55 -7.64 1.14
N ARG A 49 3.12 -7.40 2.31
CA ARG A 49 2.42 -6.80 3.44
C ARG A 49 3.10 -5.50 3.84
N GLY A 50 2.32 -4.59 4.40
CA GLY A 50 2.81 -3.30 4.89
C GLY A 50 2.37 -3.04 6.33
N CYS A 51 3.14 -2.25 7.06
CA CYS A 51 2.69 -1.68 8.32
C CYS A 51 1.70 -0.53 8.05
N THR A 52 0.75 -0.30 8.98
CA THR A 52 -0.26 0.76 8.87
C THR A 52 0.33 2.14 8.50
N PRO A 53 1.44 2.62 9.11
CA PRO A 53 2.00 3.93 8.77
C PRO A 53 2.46 4.04 7.31
N CYS A 54 3.16 3.02 6.79
CA CYS A 54 3.66 3.03 5.41
C CYS A 54 2.51 2.90 4.40
N VAL A 55 1.50 2.07 4.69
CA VAL A 55 0.30 1.94 3.86
C VAL A 55 -0.43 3.26 3.76
N CYS A 56 -0.64 3.94 4.89
CA CYS A 56 -1.29 5.24 4.94
C CYS A 56 -0.48 6.31 4.21
N ALA A 57 0.84 6.33 4.39
CA ALA A 57 1.73 7.25 3.69
C ALA A 57 1.68 7.07 2.17
N GLU A 58 1.70 5.82 1.68
CA GLU A 58 1.61 5.53 0.26
C GLU A 58 0.22 5.83 -0.29
N ALA A 59 -0.85 5.49 0.45
CA ALA A 59 -2.22 5.87 0.08
C ALA A 59 -2.36 7.39 -0.08
N ARG A 60 -1.82 8.18 0.86
CA ARG A 60 -1.80 9.66 0.75
C ARG A 60 -1.06 10.12 -0.50
N ARG A 61 0.06 9.49 -0.84
CA ARG A 61 0.81 9.79 -2.07
C ARG A 61 -0.02 9.49 -3.32
N VAL A 62 -0.65 8.32 -3.40
CA VAL A 62 -1.48 7.94 -4.53
C VAL A 62 -2.71 8.85 -4.67
N VAL A 63 -3.43 9.16 -3.59
CA VAL A 63 -4.56 10.11 -3.62
C VAL A 63 -4.17 11.46 -4.24
N ARG A 64 -2.98 11.97 -3.90
CA ARG A 64 -2.49 13.26 -4.44
C ARG A 64 -2.18 13.19 -5.92
N LEU A 65 -1.68 12.06 -6.41
CA LEU A 65 -1.31 11.87 -7.81
C LEU A 65 -2.50 11.45 -8.69
N HIS A 66 -3.51 10.82 -8.10
CA HIS A 66 -4.63 10.19 -8.81
C HIS A 66 -5.37 11.11 -9.80
N PRO A 67 -5.65 12.40 -9.51
CA PRO A 67 -6.30 13.28 -10.49
C PRO A 67 -5.51 13.45 -11.80
N ARG A 68 -4.18 13.31 -11.76
CA ARG A 68 -3.32 13.43 -12.96
C ARG A 68 -3.39 12.21 -13.87
N THR A 69 -3.92 11.09 -13.38
CA THR A 69 -3.94 9.80 -14.08
C THR A 69 -5.35 9.24 -14.24
N CYS A 70 -6.37 9.90 -13.68
CA CYS A 70 -7.76 9.46 -13.70
C CYS A 70 -8.67 10.50 -14.35
N ARG A 71 -9.24 10.17 -15.52
CA ARG A 71 -10.13 11.06 -16.27
C ARG A 71 -11.38 11.46 -15.50
N ILE A 72 -11.89 10.61 -14.61
CA ILE A 72 -13.08 10.92 -13.80
C ILE A 72 -12.78 12.06 -12.83
N CYS A 73 -11.62 12.00 -12.16
CA CYS A 73 -11.17 13.03 -11.25
C CYS A 73 -10.74 14.31 -11.97
N ASP A 74 -10.10 14.18 -13.14
CA ASP A 74 -9.78 15.31 -14.02
C ASP A 74 -11.05 16.07 -14.44
N ALA A 75 -12.14 15.34 -14.73
CA ALA A 75 -13.46 15.91 -15.00
C ALA A 75 -14.21 16.40 -13.74
N GLY A 76 -13.58 16.38 -12.56
CA GLY A 76 -14.18 16.85 -11.30
C GLY A 76 -15.33 15.99 -10.76
N LYS A 77 -15.49 14.74 -11.22
CA LYS A 77 -16.58 13.84 -10.83
C LYS A 77 -16.22 12.99 -9.61
N GLN A 78 -17.24 12.41 -8.97
CA GLN A 78 -17.06 11.41 -7.91
C GLN A 78 -16.33 10.18 -8.46
N CYS A 79 -15.40 9.65 -7.67
CA CYS A 79 -14.54 8.54 -8.07
C CYS A 79 -14.29 7.62 -6.87
N ASP A 80 -14.88 6.43 -6.92
CA ASP A 80 -14.81 5.45 -5.84
C ASP A 80 -13.37 5.04 -5.50
N ASP A 81 -12.49 4.94 -6.51
CA ASP A 81 -11.07 4.65 -6.30
C ASP A 81 -10.39 5.73 -5.44
N ARG A 82 -10.68 7.00 -5.71
CA ARG A 82 -10.13 8.12 -4.94
C ARG A 82 -10.67 8.14 -3.52
N ASP A 83 -11.95 7.82 -3.35
CA ASP A 83 -12.59 7.77 -2.04
C ASP A 83 -12.05 6.61 -1.20
N ALA A 84 -11.89 5.42 -1.79
CA ALA A 84 -11.24 4.28 -1.15
C ALA A 84 -9.79 4.58 -0.75
N LEU A 85 -9.02 5.21 -1.64
CA LEU A 85 -7.64 5.63 -1.32
C LEU A 85 -7.59 6.68 -0.20
N ARG A 86 -8.57 7.60 -0.13
CA ARG A 86 -8.70 8.58 0.95
C ARG A 86 -9.05 7.93 2.28
N ALA A 87 -9.96 6.96 2.27
CA ALA A 87 -10.31 6.20 3.47
C ALA A 87 -9.04 5.52 4.03
N LEU A 88 -8.31 4.79 3.18
CA LEU A 88 -7.07 4.11 3.55
C LEU A 88 -6.00 5.08 4.08
N ALA A 89 -5.85 6.25 3.45
CA ALA A 89 -4.93 7.31 3.88
C ALA A 89 -5.22 7.88 5.29
N LEU A 90 -6.44 7.70 5.80
CA LEU A 90 -6.90 8.22 7.10
C LEU A 90 -6.98 7.14 8.19
N GLU A 91 -6.79 5.86 7.86
CA GLU A 91 -6.87 4.74 8.81
C GLU A 91 -5.83 4.83 9.95
N ASP A 92 -4.69 5.47 9.69
CA ASP A 92 -3.61 5.81 10.64
C ASP A 92 -4.10 6.42 11.96
N ARG A 93 -5.25 7.12 11.96
CA ARG A 93 -5.75 7.83 13.14
C ARG A 93 -6.42 6.94 14.20
N ARG A 94 -6.55 5.61 13.98
CA ARG A 94 -7.22 4.70 14.92
C ARG A 94 -6.31 3.73 15.68
N GLU A 95 -5.06 3.53 15.24
CA GLU A 95 -4.11 2.57 15.84
C GLU A 95 -2.96 3.29 16.58
N GLY A 96 -3.23 4.47 17.14
CA GLY A 96 -2.26 5.26 17.89
C GLY A 96 -2.56 5.32 19.38
N ARG A 97 -2.19 4.28 20.14
CA ARG A 97 -1.75 4.42 21.54
C ARG A 97 -0.97 3.17 22.00
N PRO A 98 0.31 3.29 22.41
CA PRO A 98 0.95 2.29 23.26
C PRO A 98 0.34 2.28 24.66
#